data_AF-A0A7X8MWZ3-F1
#
_entry.id   AF-A0A7X8MWZ3-F1
#
_cell.length_a   1.000
_cell.length_b   1.000
_cell.length_c   1.000
_cell.angle_alpha   90.00
_cell.angle_beta   90.00
_cell.angle_gamma   90.00
#
_symmetry.space_group_name_H-M   'P 1'
#
loop_
_entity.id
_entity.type
_entity.pdbx_description
1 polymer ?
#
loop_
_entity_poly.entity_id
_entity_poly.type
_entity_poly.pdbx_seq_one_letter_code
_entity_poly.pdbx_strand_id
1 'polypeptide(L)'
;MDAVDTAQLLVVTFVIGITAEAITAALAAGKQKMDLFGVVALAALTALGGGTIRDMVLDTYPLTWVEQPIYLIIVVVTALVTVSLSFLMH
;
A
#
# COMPACT_ATOMS: atom_id res chain seq x y z
N MET A 1 -11.14 -22.76 20.46
CA MET A 1 -10.77 -21.49 19.79
C MET A 1 -9.28 -21.59 19.60
N ASP A 2 -8.85 -22.02 18.42
CA ASP A 2 -7.44 -21.91 18.05
C ASP A 2 -7.11 -20.42 18.19
N ALA A 3 -6.18 -20.11 19.08
CA ALA A 3 -5.75 -18.73 19.27
C ALA A 3 -5.23 -18.26 17.91
N VAL A 4 -5.90 -17.29 17.30
CA VAL A 4 -5.37 -16.61 16.11
C VAL A 4 -3.97 -16.15 16.48
N ASP A 5 -2.99 -16.69 15.77
CA ASP A 5 -1.60 -16.41 16.06
C ASP A 5 -1.35 -14.91 15.90
N THR A 6 -0.61 -14.31 16.84
CA THR A 6 -0.42 -12.85 16.84
C THR A 6 0.30 -12.39 15.57
N ALA A 7 1.18 -13.23 15.01
CA ALA A 7 1.84 -12.92 13.75
C ALA A 7 0.83 -12.86 12.58
N GLN A 8 -0.16 -13.75 12.55
CA GLN A 8 -1.22 -13.70 11.54
C GLN A 8 -2.04 -12.41 11.64
N LEU A 9 -2.35 -11.97 12.86
CA LEU A 9 -3.07 -10.71 13.06
C LEU A 9 -2.28 -9.51 12.51
N LEU A 10 -0.98 -9.44 12.82
CA LEU A 10 -0.12 -8.36 12.33
C LEU A 10 -0.06 -8.32 10.81
N VAL A 11 0.07 -9.47 10.15
CA VAL A 11 0.10 -9.57 8.69
C VAL A 11 -1.23 -9.10 8.08
N VAL A 12 -2.36 -9.55 8.62
CA VAL A 12 -3.68 -9.16 8.12
C VAL A 12 -3.91 -7.66 8.27
N THR A 13 -3.64 -7.10 9.45
CA THR A 13 -3.80 -5.66 9.69
C THR A 13 -2.86 -4.84 8.81
N PHE A 14 -1.63 -5.31 8.60
CA PHE A 14 -0.68 -4.66 7.70
C PHE A 14 -1.21 -4.61 6.26
N VAL A 15 -1.70 -5.73 5.73
CA VAL A 15 -2.26 -5.79 4.37
C VAL A 15 -3.49 -4.88 4.23
N ILE A 16 -4.37 -4.85 5.24
CA ILE A 16 -5.53 -3.94 5.27
C ILE A 16 -5.06 -2.48 5.24
N GLY A 17 -4.07 -2.12 6.06
CA GLY A 17 -3.52 -0.77 6.15
C GLY A 17 -2.96 -0.27 4.82
N ILE A 18 -2.02 -1.00 4.23
CA ILE A 18 -1.39 -0.61 2.96
C ILE A 18 -2.40 -0.53 1.81
N THR A 19 -3.44 -1.38 1.84
CA THR A 19 -4.51 -1.35 0.84
C THR A 19 -5.37 -0.09 0.99
N ALA A 20 -5.79 0.24 2.21
CA ALA A 20 -6.60 1.43 2.47
C ALA A 20 -5.84 2.74 2.16
N GLU A 21 -4.56 2.79 2.50
CA GLU A 21 -3.67 3.90 2.18
C GLU A 21 -3.47 4.06 0.67
N ALA A 22 -3.25 2.95 -0.06
CA ALA A 22 -3.12 2.95 -1.51
C ALA A 22 -4.40 3.45 -2.21
N ILE A 23 -5.59 3.04 -1.75
CA ILE A 23 -6.87 3.53 -2.28
C ILE A 23 -6.98 5.04 -2.09
N THR A 24 -6.69 5.53 -0.88
CA THR A 24 -6.80 6.96 -0.54
C THR A 24 -5.85 7.80 -1.38
N ALA A 25 -4.60 7.36 -1.52
CA ALA A 25 -3.59 8.01 -2.33
C ALA A 25 -3.94 7.99 -3.82
N ALA A 26 -4.40 6.87 -4.36
CA ALA A 26 -4.80 6.75 -5.76
C ALA A 26 -5.99 7.67 -6.10
N LEU A 27 -6.97 7.76 -5.21
CA LEU A 27 -8.12 8.66 -5.39
C LEU A 27 -7.70 10.14 -5.31
N ALA A 28 -6.76 10.48 -4.43
CA ALA A 28 -6.19 11.82 -4.36
C ALA A 28 -5.38 12.17 -5.63
N ALA A 29 -4.55 11.25 -6.12
CA ALA A 29 -3.80 11.42 -7.36
C ALA A 29 -4.71 11.58 -8.59
N GLY A 30 -5.77 10.76 -8.69
CA GLY A 30 -6.76 10.83 -9.75
C GLY A 30 -7.48 12.19 -9.80
N LYS A 31 -7.84 12.75 -8.63
CA LYS A 31 -8.44 14.10 -8.53
C LYS A 31 -7.49 15.20 -9.03
N GLN A 32 -6.19 15.00 -8.89
CA GLN A 32 -5.16 15.91 -9.38
C GLN A 32 -4.75 15.64 -10.83
N LYS A 33 -5.45 14.73 -11.53
CA LYS A 33 -5.20 14.35 -12.94
C LYS A 33 -3.75 13.91 -13.19
N MET A 34 -3.14 13.24 -12.21
CA MET A 34 -1.83 12.62 -12.37
C MET A 34 -1.90 11.47 -13.39
N ASP A 35 -0.80 11.17 -14.06
CA ASP A 35 -0.67 10.00 -14.92
C ASP A 35 -0.60 8.70 -14.09
N LEU A 36 -0.71 7.55 -14.75
CA LEU A 36 -0.71 6.24 -14.07
C LEU A 36 0.56 6.02 -13.24
N PHE A 37 1.71 6.49 -13.74
CA PHE A 37 2.96 6.41 -12.99
C PHE A 37 2.87 7.25 -11.71
N GLY A 38 2.40 8.49 -11.80
CA GLY A 38 2.20 9.36 -10.64
C GLY A 38 1.22 8.80 -9.60
N VAL A 39 0.13 8.18 -10.06
CA VAL A 39 -0.84 7.49 -9.19
C VAL A 39 -0.18 6.35 -8.42
N VAL A 40 0.56 5.48 -9.12
CA VAL A 40 1.26 4.34 -8.50
C VAL A 40 2.38 4.81 -7.57
N ALA A 41 3.15 5.81 -7.97
CA ALA A 41 4.23 6.37 -7.17
C ALA A 41 3.71 6.98 -5.87
N LEU A 42 2.61 7.76 -5.93
CA LEU A 42 2.01 8.34 -4.74
C LEU A 42 1.42 7.25 -3.83
N ALA A 43 0.74 6.24 -4.41
CA ALA A 43 0.22 5.12 -3.65
C ALA A 43 1.31 4.32 -2.94
N ALA A 44 2.42 4.01 -3.63
CA ALA A 44 3.58 3.35 -3.04
C ALA A 44 4.22 4.18 -1.92
N LEU A 45 4.39 5.48 -2.14
CA LEU A 45 4.95 6.39 -1.14
C LEU A 45 4.08 6.44 0.11
N THR A 46 2.76 6.55 -0.02
CA THR A 46 1.85 6.62 1.12
C THR A 46 1.75 5.26 1.82
N ALA A 47 1.49 4.18 1.09
CA ALA A 47 1.21 2.86 1.66
C ALA A 47 2.45 2.17 2.25
N LEU A 48 3.63 2.37 1.65
CA LEU A 48 4.87 1.72 2.10
C LEU A 48 5.78 2.68 2.88
N GLY A 49 5.57 3.99 2.78
CA GLY A 49 6.44 5.00 3.40
C GLY A 49 6.46 4.90 4.92
N GLY A 50 5.30 4.74 5.57
CA GLY A 50 5.22 4.59 7.03
C GLY A 50 5.95 3.34 7.52
N GLY A 51 5.72 2.19 6.87
CA GLY A 51 6.42 0.94 7.17
C GLY A 51 7.93 1.03 6.90
N THR A 52 8.33 1.72 5.83
CA THR A 52 9.74 1.96 5.51
C THR A 52 10.43 2.79 6.59
N ILE A 53 9.81 3.88 7.03
CA ILE A 53 10.36 4.73 8.11
C ILE A 53 10.44 3.92 9.41
N ARG A 54 9.39 3.14 9.74
CA ARG A 54 9.40 2.24 10.90
C ARG A 54 10.58 1.28 10.86
N ASP A 55 10.78 0.60 9.74
CA ASP A 55 11.86 -0.38 9.57
C ASP A 55 13.24 0.28 9.69
N MET A 56 13.44 1.46 9.09
CA MET A 56 14.69 2.23 9.21
C MET A 56 14.97 2.67 10.66
N VAL A 57 13.95 3.15 11.39
CA VAL A 57 14.09 3.58 12.79
C VAL A 57 14.43 2.41 13.72
N LEU A 58 13.93 1.22 13.39
CA LEU A 58 14.19 -0.01 14.14
C LEU A 58 15.46 -0.75 13.68
N ASP A 59 16.20 -0.19 12.71
CA ASP A 59 17.36 -0.82 12.07
C ASP A 59 17.06 -2.22 11.49
N THR A 60 15.82 -2.41 11.00
CA THR A 60 15.35 -3.64 10.38
C THR A 60 15.59 -3.57 8.88
N TYR A 61 16.58 -4.34 8.41
CA TYR A 61 16.89 -4.48 6.99
C TYR A 61 16.95 -5.96 6.58
N PRO A 62 16.57 -6.32 5.34
CA PRO A 62 15.98 -5.45 4.31
C PRO A 62 14.58 -4.92 4.69
N LEU A 63 14.14 -3.84 4.06
CA LEU A 63 12.81 -3.26 4.32
C LEU A 63 11.72 -4.30 4.03
N THR A 64 10.62 -4.29 4.79
CA THR A 64 9.55 -5.31 4.71
C THR A 64 9.06 -5.57 3.28
N TRP A 65 8.87 -4.52 2.49
CA TRP A 65 8.38 -4.62 1.11
C TRP A 65 9.46 -5.00 0.08
N VAL A 66 10.74 -4.85 0.44
CA VAL A 66 11.88 -5.33 -0.36
C VAL A 66 12.10 -6.82 -0.11
N GLU A 67 11.99 -7.26 1.15
CA GLU A 67 12.03 -8.67 1.51
C GLU A 67 10.86 -9.45 0.90
N GLN A 68 9.66 -8.85 0.95
CA GLN A 68 8.43 -9.43 0.42
C GLN A 68 7.79 -8.50 -0.62
N PRO A 69 8.22 -8.60 -1.91
CA PRO A 69 7.73 -7.74 -2.99
C PRO A 69 6.22 -7.83 -3.24
N ILE A 70 5.55 -8.86 -2.71
CA ILE A 70 4.09 -9.00 -2.79
C ILE A 70 3.36 -7.78 -2.23
N TYR A 71 3.90 -7.11 -1.20
CA TYR A 71 3.28 -5.90 -0.65
C TYR A 71 3.30 -4.73 -1.64
N LEU A 72 4.39 -4.57 -2.39
CA LEU A 72 4.44 -3.59 -3.47
C LEU A 72 3.45 -3.94 -4.59
N ILE A 73 3.36 -5.21 -4.97
CA ILE A 73 2.40 -5.67 -5.99
C ILE A 73 0.96 -5.38 -5.56
N ILE A 74 0.61 -5.64 -4.30
CA ILE A 74 -0.70 -5.30 -3.73
C ILE A 74 -0.98 -3.81 -3.91
N VAL A 75 -0.04 -2.94 -3.51
CA VAL A 75 -0.21 -1.49 -3.62
C VAL A 75 -0.39 -1.04 -5.08
N VAL A 76 0.42 -1.56 -6.01
CA VAL A 76 0.31 -1.23 -7.44
C VAL A 76 -1.04 -1.67 -7.99
N VAL A 77 -1.45 -2.92 -7.75
CA VAL A 77 -2.72 -3.46 -8.23
C VAL A 77 -3.89 -2.68 -7.65
N THR A 78 -3.87 -2.40 -6.34
CA THR A 78 -4.91 -1.62 -5.66
C THR A 78 -5.01 -0.20 -6.23
N ALA A 79 -3.88 0.48 -6.47
CA ALA A 79 -3.87 1.82 -7.04
C ALA A 79 -4.45 1.85 -8.46
N LEU A 80 -4.05 0.90 -9.31
CA LEU A 80 -4.55 0.77 -10.68
C LEU A 80 -6.04 0.46 -10.71
N VAL A 81 -6.50 -0.51 -9.91
CA VAL A 81 -7.93 -0.85 -9.81
C VAL A 81 -8.74 0.35 -9.31
N THR A 82 -8.24 1.07 -8.31
CA THR A 82 -8.94 2.23 -7.74
C THR A 82 -9.10 3.34 -8.77
N VAL A 83 -8.03 3.70 -9.49
CA VAL A 83 -8.11 4.79 -10.47
C VAL A 83 -8.94 4.39 -11.70
N SER A 84 -8.87 3.13 -12.15
CA SER A 84 -9.70 2.63 -13.24
C SER A 84 -11.19 2.64 -12.90
N LEU A 85 -11.56 2.24 -11.67
CA LEU A 85 -12.94 2.30 -11.21
C LEU A 85 -13.42 3.74 -11.00
N SER A 86 -12.56 4.60 -10.44
CA SER A 86 -12.89 6.02 -10.24
C SER A 86 -13.10 6.76 -11.56
N PHE A 87 -12.34 6.41 -12.61
CA PHE A 87 -12.50 7.01 -13.93
C PHE A 87 -13.78 6.54 -14.63
N LEU A 88 -14.23 5.30 -14.38
CA LEU A 88 -15.49 4.78 -14.91
C LEU A 88 -16.74 5.49 -14.33
N MET A 89 -16.60 6.17 -13.19
CA MET A 89 -17.68 6.87 -12.50
C MET A 89 -17.84 8.35 -12.91
N HIS A 90 -17.02 8.82 -13.86
CA HIS A 90 -17.13 10.12 -14.51
C HIS A 90 -17.39 9.94 -16.00
#